data_AF-A0A351YY17-F1
#
_entry.id   AF-A0A351YY17-F1
#
_cell.length_a   1.000
_cell.length_b   1.000
_cell.length_c   1.000
_cell.angle_alpha   90.00
_cell.angle_beta   90.00
_cell.angle_gamma   90.00
#
_symmetry.space_group_name_H-M   'P 1'
#
loop_
_entity.id
_entity.type
_entity.pdbx_description
1 polymer ?
#
loop_
_entity_poly.entity_id
_entity_poly.type
_entity_poly.pdbx_seq_one_letter_code
_entity_poly.pdbx_strand_id
1 'polypeptide(L)'
;MKKFNYSMQKILDLRNFELDQAEVDLGKTNAEIAVQNNTLKAIAEQKVSVSRSTDASSDLNDYYAADAYFKLLEQRKEMCFEELARLEPIAEQKRGIVRECMKKVKVLEQLKKTKMGQWKKQNLKEEELAMDEVVTFKSSSEK
;
A
#
# COMPACT_ATOMS: atom_id res chain seq x y z
N MET A 1 2.75 -4.83 -39.45
CA MET A 1 2.35 -3.77 -38.49
C MET A 1 3.45 -3.57 -37.45
N LYS A 2 3.82 -2.33 -37.15
CA LYS A 2 4.83 -2.03 -36.13
C LYS A 2 4.23 -2.22 -34.74
N LYS A 3 4.92 -2.91 -33.82
CA LYS A 3 4.44 -3.07 -32.43
C LYS A 3 4.36 -1.71 -31.73
N PHE A 4 3.36 -1.53 -30.85
CA PHE A 4 3.27 -0.35 -29.99
C PHE A 4 4.50 -0.24 -29.09
N ASN A 5 5.10 0.95 -29.04
CA ASN A 5 6.20 1.27 -28.14
C ASN A 5 5.85 2.56 -27.38
N TYR A 6 5.86 2.48 -26.05
CA TYR A 6 5.64 3.64 -25.19
C TYR A 6 6.98 4.27 -24.80
N SER A 7 7.26 5.47 -25.31
CA SER A 7 8.54 6.16 -25.12
C SER A 7 8.90 6.42 -23.65
N MET A 8 7.91 6.53 -22.76
CA MET A 8 8.12 6.77 -21.33
C MET A 8 8.04 5.49 -20.48
N GLN A 9 8.13 4.29 -21.08
CA GLN A 9 8.00 3.03 -20.33
C GLN A 9 9.01 2.94 -19.19
N LYS A 10 10.28 3.28 -19.43
CA LYS A 10 11.33 3.27 -18.38
C LYS A 10 11.02 4.20 -17.21
N ILE A 11 10.39 5.34 -17.48
CA ILE A 11 10.00 6.30 -16.43
C ILE A 11 8.82 5.74 -15.63
N LEU A 12 7.84 5.11 -16.30
CA LEU A 12 6.74 4.43 -15.63
C LEU A 12 7.24 3.30 -14.72
N ASP A 13 8.18 2.49 -15.20
CA ASP A 13 8.77 1.40 -14.42
C ASP A 13 9.51 1.93 -13.17
N LEU A 14 10.26 3.02 -13.31
CA LEU A 14 10.91 3.69 -12.17
C LEU A 14 9.88 4.20 -11.15
N ARG A 15 8.76 4.80 -11.59
CA ARG A 15 7.73 5.29 -10.67
C ARG A 15 6.97 4.17 -9.97
N ASN A 16 6.78 3.04 -10.63
CA ASN A 16 6.23 1.84 -9.99
C ASN A 16 7.18 1.33 -8.91
N PHE A 17 8.47 1.25 -9.19
CA PHE A 17 9.47 0.86 -8.20
C PHE A 17 9.48 1.80 -6.97
N GLU A 18 9.42 3.13 -7.19
CA GLU A 18 9.30 4.10 -6.10
C GLU A 18 8.02 3.93 -5.28
N LEU A 19 6.91 3.57 -5.92
CA LEU A 19 5.65 3.27 -5.25
C LEU A 19 5.79 2.02 -4.37
N ASP A 20 6.33 0.93 -4.92
CA ASP A 20 6.56 -0.32 -4.19
C ASP A 20 7.44 -0.07 -2.95
N GLN A 21 8.50 0.71 -3.09
CA GLN A 21 9.39 1.06 -1.98
C GLN A 21 8.66 1.86 -0.89
N ALA A 22 7.84 2.83 -1.28
CA ALA A 22 7.04 3.63 -0.34
C ALA A 22 6.00 2.77 0.39
N GLU A 23 5.38 1.81 -0.29
CA GLU A 23 4.43 0.87 0.31
C GLU A 23 5.10 -0.08 1.30
N VAL A 24 6.28 -0.62 0.97
CA VAL A 24 7.08 -1.42 1.90
C VAL A 24 7.42 -0.63 3.16
N ASP A 25 7.83 0.62 3.00
CA ASP A 25 8.22 1.49 4.10
C ASP A 25 7.04 1.86 5.01
N LEU A 26 5.84 2.04 4.44
CA LEU A 26 4.59 2.20 5.20
C LEU A 26 4.20 0.89 5.90
N GLY A 27 4.36 -0.25 5.22
CA GLY A 27 4.07 -1.58 5.74
C GLY A 27 4.87 -1.89 7.01
N LYS A 28 6.17 -1.57 7.04
CA LYS A 28 7.03 -1.72 8.22
C LYS A 28 6.50 -0.93 9.42
N THR A 29 6.19 0.35 9.23
CA THR A 29 5.66 1.20 10.30
C THR A 29 4.31 0.70 10.81
N ASN A 30 3.42 0.26 9.90
CA ASN A 30 2.15 -0.34 10.31
C ASN A 30 2.33 -1.65 11.09
N ALA A 31 3.36 -2.46 10.77
CA ALA A 31 3.68 -3.66 11.53
C ALA A 31 4.11 -3.33 12.96
N GLU A 32 4.94 -2.29 13.15
CA GLU A 32 5.33 -1.81 14.48
C GLU A 32 4.11 -1.32 15.29
N ILE A 33 3.22 -0.54 14.66
CA ILE A 33 1.95 -0.12 15.27
C ILE A 33 1.10 -1.34 15.67
N ALA A 34 1.03 -2.36 14.82
CA ALA A 34 0.29 -3.58 15.11
C ALA A 34 0.87 -4.34 16.32
N VAL A 35 2.20 -4.37 16.48
CA VAL A 35 2.87 -4.96 17.65
C VAL A 35 2.47 -4.25 18.94
N GLN A 36 2.45 -2.90 18.94
CA GLN A 36 2.03 -2.14 20.14
C GLN A 36 0.56 -2.38 20.48
N ASN A 37 -0.32 -2.36 19.48
CA ASN A 37 -1.75 -2.65 19.67
C ASN A 37 -2.00 -4.07 20.18
N ASN A 38 -1.27 -5.06 19.69
CA ASN A 38 -1.37 -6.44 20.19
C ASN A 38 -0.85 -6.55 21.62
N THR A 39 0.19 -5.80 21.97
CA THR A 39 0.70 -5.73 23.35
C THR A 39 -0.34 -5.12 24.29
N LEU A 40 -1.02 -4.05 23.89
CA LEU A 40 -2.11 -3.45 24.66
C LEU A 40 -3.28 -4.42 24.89
N LYS A 41 -3.65 -5.21 23.87
CA LYS A 41 -4.66 -6.27 24.01
C LYS A 41 -4.22 -7.34 25.01
N ALA A 42 -2.99 -7.82 24.90
CA ALA A 42 -2.44 -8.79 25.83
C ALA A 42 -2.39 -8.26 27.27
N ILE A 43 -2.07 -6.98 27.47
CA ILE A 43 -2.15 -6.32 28.78
C ILE A 43 -3.59 -6.35 29.31
N ALA A 44 -4.58 -6.01 28.49
CA ALA A 44 -5.98 -6.03 28.91
C ALA A 44 -6.44 -7.44 29.32
N GLU A 45 -6.07 -8.47 28.54
CA GLU A 45 -6.35 -9.88 28.85
C GLU A 45 -5.70 -10.31 30.16
N GLN A 46 -4.43 -9.93 30.38
CA GLN A 46 -3.72 -10.20 31.63
C GLN A 46 -4.38 -9.52 32.82
N LYS A 47 -4.83 -8.26 32.68
CA LYS A 47 -5.54 -7.57 33.78
C LYS A 47 -6.81 -8.30 34.19
N VAL A 48 -7.59 -8.77 33.22
CA VAL A 48 -8.81 -9.57 33.48
C VAL A 48 -8.47 -10.89 34.15
N SER A 49 -7.43 -11.59 33.68
CA SER A 49 -6.98 -12.86 34.26
C SER A 49 -6.55 -12.70 35.72
N VAL A 50 -5.74 -11.69 36.01
CA VAL A 50 -5.23 -11.43 37.36
C VAL A 50 -6.34 -10.96 38.30
N SER A 51 -7.28 -10.14 37.82
CA SER A 51 -8.46 -9.78 38.62
C SER A 51 -9.24 -11.02 39.04
N ARG A 52 -9.54 -11.92 38.09
CA ARG A 52 -10.28 -13.16 38.38
C ARG A 52 -9.58 -14.08 39.36
N SER A 53 -8.26 -14.24 39.24
CA SER A 53 -7.50 -15.08 40.18
C SER A 53 -7.43 -14.47 41.58
N THR A 54 -7.33 -13.14 41.66
CA THR A 54 -7.25 -12.43 42.94
C THR A 54 -8.60 -12.42 43.65
N ASP A 55 -9.70 -12.22 42.93
CA ASP A 55 -11.07 -12.27 43.48
C ASP A 55 -11.44 -13.65 44.04
N ALA A 56 -10.81 -14.71 43.52
CA ALA A 56 -10.98 -16.08 43.97
C ALA A 56 -10.07 -16.45 45.16
N SER A 57 -9.09 -15.60 45.51
CA SER A 57 -8.17 -15.84 46.62
C SER A 57 -8.62 -15.11 47.89
N SER A 58 -8.33 -15.70 49.05
CA SER A 58 -8.48 -15.07 50.36
C SER A 58 -7.13 -14.70 50.99
N ASP A 59 -6.01 -14.91 50.29
CA ASP A 59 -4.67 -14.59 50.80
C ASP A 59 -4.31 -13.13 50.50
N LEU A 60 -4.02 -12.36 51.56
CA LEU A 60 -3.56 -10.98 51.46
C LEU A 60 -2.28 -10.83 50.61
N ASN A 61 -1.41 -11.84 50.58
CA ASN A 61 -0.21 -11.80 49.74
C ASN A 61 -0.54 -11.78 48.25
N ASP A 62 -1.60 -12.49 47.83
CA ASP A 62 -2.05 -12.49 46.43
C ASP A 62 -2.56 -11.10 46.01
N TYR A 63 -3.24 -10.39 46.92
CA TYR A 63 -3.65 -9.00 46.67
C TYR A 63 -2.45 -8.05 46.50
N TYR A 64 -1.43 -8.17 47.36
CA TYR A 64 -0.21 -7.35 47.22
C TYR A 64 0.55 -7.66 45.92
N ALA A 65 0.65 -8.94 45.55
CA ALA A 65 1.27 -9.36 44.30
C ALA A 65 0.49 -8.84 43.08
N ALA A 66 -0.84 -8.92 43.11
CA ALA A 66 -1.71 -8.40 42.05
C ALA A 66 -1.58 -6.88 41.87
N ASP A 67 -1.56 -6.10 42.97
CA ASP A 67 -1.38 -4.65 42.91
C ASP A 67 -0.02 -4.26 42.31
N ALA A 68 1.06 -4.91 42.74
CA ALA A 68 2.39 -4.69 42.17
C ALA A 68 2.42 -5.03 40.67
N TYR A 69 1.77 -6.12 40.28
CA TYR A 69 1.67 -6.51 38.87
C TYR A 69 0.83 -5.53 38.05
N PHE A 70 -0.28 -5.01 38.58
CA PHE A 70 -1.07 -4.00 37.90
C PHE A 70 -0.29 -2.71 37.65
N LYS A 71 0.55 -2.28 38.60
CA LYS A 71 1.45 -1.13 38.41
C LYS A 71 2.44 -1.36 37.27
N LEU A 72 3.02 -2.55 37.18
CA LEU A 72 3.91 -2.93 36.07
C LEU A 72 3.16 -2.92 34.73
N LEU A 73 1.96 -3.49 34.67
CA LEU A 73 1.14 -3.48 33.46
C LEU A 73 0.75 -2.07 33.03
N GLU A 74 0.49 -1.17 33.98
CA GLU A 74 0.16 0.22 33.69
C GLU A 74 1.35 0.99 33.11
N GLN A 75 2.56 0.80 33.67
CA GLN A 75 3.79 1.36 33.11
C GLN A 75 4.03 0.87 31.68
N ARG A 76 3.86 -0.43 31.44
CA ARG A 76 4.00 -1.02 30.10
C ARG A 76 2.96 -0.49 29.12
N LYS A 77 1.72 -0.28 29.59
CA LYS A 77 0.64 0.31 28.80
C LYS A 77 1.01 1.73 28.36
N GLU A 78 1.56 2.54 29.28
CA GLU A 78 1.99 3.90 28.98
C GLU A 78 3.10 3.93 27.93
N MET A 79 4.13 3.07 28.07
CA MET A 79 5.18 2.93 27.06
C MET A 79 4.65 2.58 25.67
N CYS A 80 3.62 1.71 25.59
CA CYS A 80 2.98 1.40 24.32
C CYS A 80 2.24 2.61 23.73
N PHE A 81 1.60 3.43 24.56
CA PHE A 81 0.94 4.65 24.10
C PHE A 81 1.91 5.72 23.64
N GLU A 82 3.03 5.92 24.35
CA GLU A 82 4.11 6.82 23.92
C GLU A 82 4.67 6.41 22.56
N GLU A 83 4.92 5.11 22.36
CA GLU A 83 5.43 4.60 21.10
C GLU A 83 4.39 4.74 19.97
N LEU A 84 3.11 4.47 20.23
CA LEU A 84 2.04 4.72 19.26
C LEU A 84 1.94 6.19 18.89
N ALA A 85 2.01 7.11 19.86
CA ALA A 85 1.99 8.55 19.62
C ALA A 85 3.18 9.00 18.73
N ARG A 86 4.31 8.28 18.79
CA ARG A 86 5.45 8.48 17.89
C ARG A 86 5.23 7.88 16.50
N LEU A 87 4.71 6.65 16.42
CA LEU A 87 4.61 5.90 15.16
C LEU A 87 3.45 6.36 14.27
N GLU A 88 2.31 6.73 14.84
CA GLU A 88 1.13 7.17 14.08
C GLU A 88 1.39 8.36 13.14
N PRO A 89 2.02 9.47 13.58
CA PRO A 89 2.32 10.57 12.67
C PRO A 89 3.31 10.17 11.57
N ILE A 90 4.27 9.28 11.88
CA ILE A 90 5.22 8.74 10.88
C ILE A 90 4.47 7.91 9.83
N ALA A 91 3.52 7.08 10.26
CA ALA A 91 2.68 6.31 9.34
C ALA A 91 1.84 7.22 8.45
N GLU A 92 1.27 8.30 8.98
CA GLU A 92 0.49 9.24 8.17
C GLU A 92 1.37 10.01 7.16
N GLN A 93 2.59 10.41 7.55
CA GLN A 93 3.56 10.97 6.63
C GLN A 93 3.88 10.00 5.48
N LYS A 94 4.15 8.73 5.80
CA LYS A 94 4.42 7.68 4.81
C LYS A 94 3.21 7.41 3.90
N ARG A 95 1.98 7.42 4.42
CA ARG A 95 0.76 7.37 3.60
C ARG A 95 0.69 8.54 2.63
N GLY A 96 1.08 9.73 3.06
CA GLY A 96 1.23 10.90 2.19
C GLY A 96 2.18 10.63 1.02
N ILE A 97 3.35 10.05 1.28
CA ILE A 97 4.33 9.70 0.25
C ILE A 97 3.76 8.67 -0.74
N VAL A 98 3.12 7.61 -0.23
CA VAL A 98 2.46 6.59 -1.08
C VAL A 98 1.42 7.25 -1.99
N ARG A 99 0.55 8.12 -1.45
CA ARG A 99 -0.45 8.85 -2.25
C ARG A 99 0.19 9.67 -3.38
N GLU A 100 1.31 10.33 -3.13
CA GLU A 100 2.03 11.08 -4.16
C GLU A 100 2.68 10.18 -5.21
N CYS A 101 3.28 9.06 -4.81
CA CYS A 101 3.81 8.07 -5.75
C CYS A 101 2.70 7.48 -6.64
N MET A 102 1.55 7.12 -6.06
CA MET A 102 0.38 6.63 -6.79
C MET A 102 -0.12 7.64 -7.83
N LYS A 103 -0.17 8.94 -7.48
CA LYS A 103 -0.56 9.99 -8.44
C LYS A 103 0.40 10.02 -9.64
N LYS A 104 1.71 9.97 -9.41
CA LYS A 104 2.74 9.99 -10.46
C LYS A 104 2.61 8.79 -11.40
N VAL A 105 2.41 7.59 -10.85
CA VAL A 105 2.18 6.36 -11.63
C VAL A 105 0.92 6.50 -12.48
N LYS A 106 -0.21 6.89 -11.85
CA LYS A 106 -1.52 6.99 -12.51
C LYS A 106 -1.49 7.94 -13.71
N VAL A 107 -0.78 9.06 -13.63
CA VAL A 107 -0.61 10.01 -14.74
C VAL A 107 0.08 9.33 -15.93
N LEU A 108 1.16 8.60 -15.69
CA LEU A 108 1.92 7.92 -16.74
C LEU A 108 1.16 6.75 -17.36
N GLU A 109 0.38 6.00 -16.57
CA GLU A 109 -0.49 4.94 -17.07
C GLU A 109 -1.60 5.48 -17.97
N GLN A 110 -2.23 6.59 -17.55
CA GLN A 110 -3.28 7.23 -18.35
C GLN A 110 -2.72 7.78 -19.67
N LEU A 111 -1.50 8.33 -19.64
CA LEU A 111 -0.80 8.77 -20.84
C LEU A 111 -0.48 7.59 -21.77
N LYS A 112 0.03 6.48 -21.22
CA LYS A 112 0.27 5.23 -21.98
C LYS A 112 -1.00 4.72 -22.64
N LYS A 113 -2.12 4.66 -21.90
CA LYS A 113 -3.43 4.24 -22.41
C LYS A 113 -3.89 5.14 -23.56
N THR A 114 -3.72 6.44 -23.42
CA THR A 114 -4.08 7.42 -24.47
C THR A 114 -3.24 7.23 -25.73
N LYS A 115 -1.92 7.07 -25.57
CA LYS A 115 -1.00 6.83 -26.70
C LYS A 115 -1.26 5.50 -27.40
N MET A 116 -1.57 4.45 -26.65
CA MET A 116 -1.97 3.17 -27.21
C MET A 116 -3.26 3.28 -28.03
N GLY A 117 -4.25 4.05 -27.55
CA GLY A 117 -5.47 4.33 -28.30
C GLY A 117 -5.22 5.09 -29.61
N GLN A 118 -4.34 6.10 -29.59
CA GLN A 118 -3.93 6.83 -30.79
C GLN A 118 -3.22 5.93 -31.80
N TRP A 119 -2.27 5.11 -31.33
CA TRP A 119 -1.54 4.16 -32.17
C TRP A 119 -2.48 3.16 -32.84
N LYS A 120 -3.45 2.59 -32.10
CA LYS A 120 -4.45 1.67 -32.68
C LYS A 120 -5.26 2.33 -33.81
N LYS A 121 -5.72 3.57 -33.60
CA LYS A 121 -6.48 4.32 -34.61
C LYS A 121 -5.65 4.61 -35.86
N GLN A 122 -4.37 4.95 -35.68
CA GLN A 122 -3.46 5.19 -36.82
C GLN A 122 -3.18 3.91 -37.59
N ASN A 123 -2.88 2.81 -36.89
CA ASN A 123 -2.59 1.54 -37.52
C ASN A 123 -3.80 1.00 -38.31
N LEU A 124 -5.02 1.17 -37.78
CA LEU A 124 -6.25 0.79 -38.49
C LEU A 124 -6.47 1.64 -39.76
N LYS A 125 -6.21 2.95 -39.70
CA LYS A 125 -6.27 3.81 -40.90
C LYS A 125 -5.22 3.45 -41.94
N GLU A 126 -4.00 3.11 -41.53
CA GLU A 126 -2.94 2.66 -42.43
C GLU A 126 -3.31 1.33 -43.11
N GLU A 127 -3.97 0.41 -42.39
CA GLU A 127 -4.48 -0.83 -42.96
C GLU A 127 -5.62 -0.60 -43.97
N GLU A 128 -6.57 0.28 -43.64
CA GLU A 128 -7.66 0.67 -44.55
C GLU A 128 -7.09 1.28 -45.86
N LEU A 129 -6.15 2.22 -45.75
CA LEU A 129 -5.50 2.83 -46.92
C LEU A 129 -4.75 1.80 -47.77
N ALA A 130 -4.01 0.89 -47.13
CA ALA A 130 -3.29 -0.17 -47.86
C ALA A 130 -4.27 -1.11 -48.59
N MET A 131 -5.43 -1.41 -48.01
CA MET A 131 -6.47 -2.21 -48.67
C MET A 131 -7.06 -1.48 -49.88
N ASP A 132 -7.39 -0.19 -49.74
CA ASP A 132 -7.93 0.62 -50.83
C ASP A 132 -6.93 0.74 -52.00
N GLU A 133 -5.64 0.91 -51.71
CA GLU A 133 -4.59 0.92 -52.73
C GLU A 133 -4.52 -0.40 -53.51
N VAL A 134 -4.61 -1.55 -52.83
CA VAL A 134 -4.61 -2.87 -53.50
C VAL A 134 -5.85 -3.05 -54.38
N VAL A 135 -7.03 -2.64 -53.90
CA VAL A 135 -8.28 -2.71 -54.69
C VAL A 135 -8.18 -1.82 -55.93
N THR A 136 -7.71 -0.58 -55.75
CA THR A 136 -7.53 0.38 -56.85
C THR A 136 -6.53 -0.13 -57.87
N PHE A 137 -5.39 -0.69 -57.44
CA PHE A 137 -4.39 -1.27 -58.33
C PHE A 137 -4.94 -2.44 -59.16
N LYS A 138 -5.65 -3.38 -58.55
CA LYS A 138 -6.30 -4.50 -59.26
C LYS A 138 -7.29 -4.01 -60.31
N SER A 139 -8.20 -3.10 -59.93
CA SER A 139 -9.21 -2.54 -60.84
C SER A 139 -8.62 -1.75 -62.01
N SER A 140 -7.39 -1.25 -61.85
CA SER A 140 -6.64 -0.53 -62.90
C SER A 140 -5.87 -1.48 -63.82
N SER A 141 -5.52 -2.69 -63.37
CA SER A 141 -4.81 -3.71 -64.15
C SER A 141 -5.72 -4.60 -65.01
N GLU A 142 -7.04 -4.59 -64.73
CA GLU A 142 -8.06 -5.34 -65.48
C GLU A 142 -8.71 -4.52 -66.62
N LYS A 143 -8.20 -3.30 -66.89
CA LYS A 143 -8.55 -2.48 -68.05
C LYS A 143 -7.42 -2.49 -69.07
#